data_AF-A0A7S2UMU9-F1
#
_entry.id   AF-A0A7S2UMU9-F1
#
_cell.length_a   1.000
_cell.length_b   1.000
_cell.length_c   1.000
_cell.angle_alpha   90.00
_cell.angle_beta   90.00
_cell.angle_gamma   90.00
#
_symmetry.space_group_name_H-M   'P 1'
#
loop_
_entity.id
_entity.type
_entity.pdbx_description
1 polymer ?
#
loop_
_entity_poly.entity_id
_entity_poly.type
_entity_poly.pdbx_seq_one_letter_code
_entity_poly.pdbx_strand_id
1 'polypeptide(L)'
;MLAPELADFYKKHGVEGVEDYLSGGPSSDVTGDFPLRFIRVNPRFDREETLRILKSELPVESFAPKPVPWLDVKLGFYAVSGKFPLSQSRSFRSGRVYGMDVSSGAAVAALLFDSNDVNMGNDVFSEMIEGSSTKDNRSHSNESNNPVPKGEIVEAEVDPNHNPVKSMRVLDLCCSPGLKLCTIADMLDEFPSSTVVGVDISESRMSVCKSIVQKYRIDKETSGLSHDKGDQGTVSTGGALIRLFCEDGTKFGLQPPNQLIFDSDAALLESESSGKRKRMNKSARAREKKRLRELLSVDIQTDKREGTALENSESQSKPLGNVATSASI
;
A
#
# COMPACT_ATOMS: atom_id res chain seq x y z
N MET A 1 -22.18 19.31 18.86
CA MET A 1 -22.80 19.77 17.60
C MET A 1 -21.76 20.56 16.83
N LEU A 2 -21.66 20.39 15.51
CA LEU A 2 -20.71 21.14 14.66
C LEU A 2 -21.02 22.64 14.70
N ALA A 3 -19.99 23.47 14.59
CA ALA A 3 -20.19 24.90 14.37
C ALA A 3 -20.85 25.11 12.99
N PRO A 4 -21.78 26.08 12.83
CA PRO A 4 -22.49 26.31 11.56
C PRO A 4 -21.53 26.49 10.37
N GLU A 5 -20.43 27.21 10.57
CA GLU A 5 -19.43 27.46 9.53
C GLU A 5 -18.79 26.16 9.03
N LEU A 6 -18.61 25.18 9.93
CA LEU A 6 -18.00 23.90 9.61
C LEU A 6 -19.00 22.94 8.97
N ALA A 7 -20.26 22.97 9.40
CA ALA A 7 -21.34 22.22 8.74
C ALA A 7 -21.55 22.71 7.29
N ASP A 8 -21.57 24.03 7.09
CA ASP A 8 -21.67 24.63 5.75
C ASP A 8 -20.45 24.27 4.88
N PHE A 9 -19.25 24.27 5.47
CA PHE A 9 -18.03 23.84 4.78
C PHE A 9 -18.16 22.40 4.27
N TYR A 10 -18.55 21.45 5.14
CA TYR A 10 -18.68 20.04 4.73
C TYR A 10 -19.74 19.85 3.65
N LYS A 11 -20.91 20.47 3.84
CA LYS A 11 -21.99 20.42 2.85
C LYS A 11 -21.56 20.96 1.48
N LYS A 12 -20.83 22.08 1.45
CA LYS A 12 -20.30 22.67 0.20
C LYS A 12 -19.34 21.73 -0.53
N HIS A 13 -18.65 20.85 0.18
CA HIS A 13 -17.70 19.89 -0.40
C HIS A 13 -18.31 18.49 -0.60
N GLY A 14 -19.65 18.37 -0.57
CA GLY A 14 -20.34 17.09 -0.76
C GLY A 14 -20.12 16.09 0.37
N VAL A 15 -19.65 16.54 1.52
CA VAL A 15 -19.44 15.72 2.71
C VAL A 15 -20.69 15.82 3.58
N GLU A 16 -21.53 14.79 3.53
CA GLU A 16 -22.78 14.72 4.29
C GLU A 16 -22.68 13.69 5.44
N GLY A 17 -23.48 13.89 6.50
CA GLY A 17 -23.65 12.92 7.58
C GLY A 17 -22.51 12.85 8.59
N VAL A 18 -21.64 13.87 8.66
CA VAL A 18 -20.56 13.98 9.66
C VAL A 18 -21.12 14.12 11.07
N GLU A 19 -22.25 14.82 11.20
CA GLU A 19 -22.98 15.05 12.44
C GLU A 19 -23.30 13.74 13.14
N ASP A 20 -23.72 12.71 12.40
CA ASP A 20 -24.04 11.39 12.95
C ASP A 20 -22.85 10.74 13.68
N TYR A 21 -21.61 11.06 13.26
CA TYR A 21 -20.40 10.55 13.89
C TYR A 21 -19.99 11.34 15.13
N LEU A 22 -20.52 12.55 15.28
CA LEU A 22 -20.17 13.50 16.34
C LEU A 22 -21.25 13.59 17.44
N SER A 23 -22.50 13.24 17.14
CA SER A 23 -23.63 13.43 18.05
C SER A 23 -24.23 12.16 18.64
N GLY A 24 -23.73 10.96 18.30
CA GLY A 24 -24.31 9.71 18.82
C GLY A 24 -25.72 9.41 18.31
N GLY A 25 -26.09 9.96 17.14
CA GLY A 25 -27.41 9.78 16.52
C GLY A 25 -28.44 10.87 16.89
N PRO A 26 -29.60 10.92 16.21
CA PRO A 26 -30.52 12.07 16.24
C PRO A 26 -31.53 12.10 17.40
N SER A 27 -31.50 11.16 18.35
CA SER A 27 -32.51 11.06 19.41
C SER A 27 -31.88 11.16 20.80
N SER A 28 -32.23 12.23 21.50
CA SER A 28 -31.77 12.63 22.85
C SER A 28 -32.05 11.65 24.00
N ASP A 29 -32.54 10.43 23.74
CA ASP A 29 -32.85 9.44 24.78
C ASP A 29 -32.04 8.14 24.68
N VAL A 30 -31.20 7.99 23.66
CA VAL A 30 -30.23 6.89 23.56
C VAL A 30 -28.86 7.52 23.41
N THR A 31 -28.02 7.43 24.44
CA THR A 31 -26.61 7.81 24.37
C THR A 31 -25.89 6.88 23.38
N GLY A 32 -26.03 7.16 22.08
CA GLY A 32 -25.54 6.31 21.02
C GLY A 32 -24.02 6.30 21.00
N ASP A 33 -23.44 5.22 21.54
CA ASP A 33 -22.12 4.63 21.31
C ASP A 33 -20.90 5.53 20.99
N PHE A 34 -20.93 6.77 21.44
CA PHE A 34 -19.81 7.70 21.42
C PHE A 34 -18.87 7.43 22.61
N PRO A 35 -17.54 7.59 22.45
CA PRO A 35 -16.83 7.93 21.21
C PRO A 35 -16.88 6.80 20.19
N LEU A 36 -16.87 7.13 18.89
CA LEU A 36 -16.70 6.14 17.84
C LEU A 36 -15.22 5.75 17.70
N ARG A 37 -15.00 4.52 17.27
CA ARG A 37 -13.68 4.01 16.87
C ARG A 37 -13.71 3.73 15.38
N PHE A 38 -12.65 4.13 14.68
CA PHE A 38 -12.50 3.82 13.27
C PHE A 38 -11.66 2.56 13.06
N ILE A 39 -12.03 1.84 12.01
CA ILE A 39 -11.32 0.67 11.52
C ILE A 39 -11.19 0.76 10.01
N ARG A 40 -10.23 0.01 9.48
CA ARG A 40 -10.09 -0.23 8.04
C ARG A 40 -10.19 -1.73 7.78
N VAL A 41 -10.99 -2.13 6.79
CA VAL A 41 -11.04 -3.51 6.31
C VAL A 41 -9.76 -3.82 5.53
N ASN A 42 -9.18 -4.99 5.76
CA ASN A 42 -8.03 -5.46 5.01
C ASN A 42 -8.47 -5.95 3.62
N PRO A 43 -8.00 -5.33 2.53
CA PRO A 43 -8.50 -5.65 1.19
C PRO A 43 -8.13 -7.04 0.69
N ARG A 44 -7.26 -7.76 1.40
CA ARG A 44 -6.89 -9.15 1.07
C ARG A 44 -7.84 -10.21 1.62
N PHE A 45 -8.88 -9.77 2.32
CA PHE A 45 -9.99 -10.62 2.71
C PHE A 45 -11.26 -10.13 2.00
N ASP A 46 -12.19 -11.06 1.79
CA ASP A 46 -13.52 -10.71 1.28
C ASP A 46 -14.18 -9.67 2.21
N ARG A 47 -14.60 -8.55 1.61
CA ARG A 47 -15.08 -7.38 2.35
C ARG A 47 -16.42 -7.68 3.00
N GLU A 48 -17.35 -8.26 2.25
CA GLU A 48 -18.70 -8.58 2.69
C GLU A 48 -18.69 -9.64 3.80
N GLU A 49 -17.85 -10.67 3.67
CA GLU A 49 -17.60 -11.67 4.71
C GLU A 49 -17.01 -11.02 5.95
N THR A 50 -15.99 -10.18 5.80
CA THR A 50 -15.37 -9.48 6.93
C THR A 50 -16.37 -8.62 7.69
N LEU A 51 -17.21 -7.87 6.98
CA LEU A 51 -18.26 -7.05 7.58
C LEU A 51 -19.35 -7.91 8.25
N ARG A 52 -19.70 -9.06 7.67
CA ARG A 52 -20.64 -10.02 8.26
C ARG A 52 -20.11 -10.59 9.57
N ILE A 53 -18.85 -11.02 9.59
CA ILE A 53 -18.17 -11.53 10.80
C ILE A 53 -18.11 -10.42 11.84
N LEU A 54 -17.65 -9.23 11.47
CA LEU A 54 -17.55 -8.10 12.39
C LEU A 54 -18.91 -7.71 12.98
N LYS A 55 -19.96 -7.66 12.16
CA LYS A 55 -21.32 -7.37 12.62
C LYS A 55 -21.82 -8.41 13.63
N SER A 56 -21.46 -9.68 13.46
CA SER A 56 -21.79 -10.74 14.43
C SER A 56 -21.05 -10.62 15.76
N GLU A 57 -19.95 -9.85 15.82
CA GLU A 57 -19.16 -9.61 17.03
C GLU A 57 -19.58 -8.36 17.79
N LEU A 58 -20.29 -7.44 17.13
CA LEU A 58 -20.79 -6.23 17.74
C LEU A 58 -22.00 -6.56 18.65
N PRO A 59 -22.18 -5.83 19.77
CA PRO A 59 -23.38 -5.94 20.59
C PRO A 59 -24.65 -5.73 19.76
N VAL A 60 -25.75 -6.41 20.09
CA VAL A 60 -27.02 -6.33 19.35
C VAL A 60 -27.56 -4.90 19.27
N GLU A 61 -27.28 -4.08 20.28
CA GLU A 61 -27.66 -2.65 20.32
C GLU A 61 -26.66 -1.73 19.61
N SER A 62 -25.50 -2.24 19.20
CA SER A 62 -24.52 -1.47 18.44
C SER A 62 -25.02 -1.28 17.02
N PHE A 63 -24.94 -0.05 16.53
CA PHE A 63 -25.00 0.21 15.10
C PHE A 63 -23.97 -0.70 14.40
N ALA A 64 -24.39 -1.35 13.31
CA ALA A 64 -23.50 -2.10 12.44
C ALA A 64 -22.30 -1.21 12.00
N PRO A 65 -21.18 -1.79 11.51
CA PRO A 65 -20.05 -0.99 11.07
C PRO A 65 -20.52 0.06 10.05
N LYS A 66 -20.41 1.35 10.40
CA LYS A 66 -20.94 2.45 9.59
C LYS A 66 -19.87 2.89 8.59
N PRO A 67 -20.11 2.84 7.27
CA PRO A 67 -19.12 3.22 6.27
C PRO A 67 -18.83 4.72 6.35
N VAL A 68 -17.56 5.12 6.28
CA VAL A 68 -17.16 6.54 6.32
C VAL A 68 -17.36 7.17 4.94
N PRO A 69 -18.40 8.00 4.70
CA PRO A 69 -18.82 8.37 3.35
C PRO A 69 -17.90 9.41 2.68
N TRP A 70 -17.11 10.15 3.46
CA TRP A 70 -16.19 11.18 2.95
C TRP A 70 -14.79 10.66 2.63
N LEU A 71 -14.54 9.36 2.80
CA LEU A 71 -13.33 8.71 2.32
C LEU A 71 -13.67 7.76 1.19
N ASP A 72 -12.73 7.61 0.25
CA ASP A 72 -12.89 6.68 -0.86
C ASP A 72 -13.18 5.25 -0.37
N VAL A 73 -14.17 4.63 -0.98
CA VAL A 73 -14.66 3.28 -0.62
C VAL A 73 -13.57 2.21 -0.76
N LYS A 74 -12.55 2.42 -1.60
CA LYS A 74 -11.40 1.54 -1.76
C LYS A 74 -10.52 1.50 -0.52
N LEU A 75 -10.45 2.59 0.25
CA LEU A 75 -9.73 2.61 1.52
C LEU A 75 -10.42 1.76 2.58
N GLY A 76 -11.72 1.48 2.45
CA GLY A 76 -12.43 0.50 3.27
C GLY A 76 -12.58 0.91 4.74
N PHE A 77 -12.84 2.20 5.02
CA PHE A 77 -13.01 2.71 6.38
C PHE A 77 -14.45 2.59 6.90
N TYR A 78 -14.56 2.14 8.15
CA TYR A 78 -15.82 2.02 8.88
C TYR A 78 -15.67 2.53 10.31
N ALA A 79 -16.76 3.02 10.89
CA ALA A 79 -16.88 3.35 12.30
C ALA A 79 -17.61 2.22 13.06
N VAL A 80 -17.15 1.96 14.28
CA VAL A 80 -17.78 1.06 15.25
C VAL A 80 -17.86 1.75 16.61
N SER A 81 -18.68 1.23 17.53
CA SER A 81 -18.73 1.73 18.91
C SER A 81 -17.33 1.76 19.55
N GLY A 82 -16.96 2.84 20.22
CA GLY A 82 -15.68 2.91 20.95
C GLY A 82 -15.62 2.00 22.16
N LYS A 83 -16.78 1.55 22.66
CA LYS A 83 -16.90 0.56 23.74
C LYS A 83 -16.61 -0.86 23.25
N PHE A 84 -16.64 -1.11 21.94
CA PHE A 84 -16.31 -2.41 21.38
C PHE A 84 -14.83 -2.73 21.63
N PRO A 85 -14.51 -3.86 22.32
CA PRO A 85 -13.14 -4.24 22.62
C PRO A 85 -12.47 -4.81 21.37
N LEU A 86 -12.06 -3.93 20.45
CA LEU A 86 -11.49 -4.32 19.14
C LEU A 86 -10.30 -5.28 19.28
N SER A 87 -9.47 -5.15 20.32
CA SER A 87 -8.35 -6.07 20.56
C SER A 87 -8.77 -7.53 20.85
N GLN A 88 -10.03 -7.74 21.23
CA GLN A 88 -10.62 -9.06 21.51
C GLN A 88 -11.41 -9.62 20.32
N SER A 89 -11.75 -8.78 19.34
CA SER A 89 -12.45 -9.16 18.10
C SER A 89 -11.68 -10.21 17.31
N ARG A 90 -12.38 -11.21 16.75
CA ARG A 90 -11.75 -12.19 15.86
C ARG A 90 -11.37 -11.53 14.55
N SER A 91 -12.18 -10.59 14.03
CA SER A 91 -11.83 -9.81 12.84
C SER A 91 -10.50 -9.06 13.03
N PHE A 92 -10.27 -8.45 14.19
CA PHE A 92 -9.00 -7.76 14.45
C PHE A 92 -7.84 -8.73 14.68
N ARG A 93 -8.04 -9.79 15.46
CA ARG A 93 -6.99 -10.78 15.77
C ARG A 93 -6.54 -11.57 14.54
N SER A 94 -7.48 -11.91 13.67
CA SER A 94 -7.22 -12.59 12.40
C SER A 94 -6.72 -11.68 11.29
N GLY A 95 -6.51 -10.39 11.55
CA GLY A 95 -5.96 -9.45 10.57
C GLY A 95 -6.93 -9.00 9.46
N ARG A 96 -8.20 -9.38 9.54
CA ARG A 96 -9.27 -8.90 8.63
C ARG A 96 -9.54 -7.40 8.75
N VAL A 97 -9.27 -6.82 9.91
CA VAL A 97 -9.39 -5.37 10.12
C VAL A 97 -8.15 -4.78 10.79
N TYR A 98 -7.86 -3.54 10.41
CA TYR A 98 -6.91 -2.65 11.03
C TYR A 98 -7.64 -1.75 12.03
N GLY A 99 -7.07 -1.59 13.23
CA GLY A 99 -7.48 -0.53 14.15
C GLY A 99 -6.73 0.74 13.76
N MET A 100 -7.35 1.58 12.94
CA MET A 100 -6.70 2.74 12.32
C MET A 100 -7.63 3.95 12.35
N ASP A 101 -7.09 5.10 12.70
CA ASP A 101 -7.84 6.34 12.72
C ASP A 101 -8.17 6.82 11.29
N VAL A 102 -9.36 7.39 11.12
CA VAL A 102 -9.85 7.93 9.85
C VAL A 102 -8.94 9.02 9.28
N SER A 103 -8.31 9.83 10.14
CA SER A 103 -7.34 10.86 9.73
C SER A 103 -6.12 10.26 9.01
N SER A 104 -5.72 9.04 9.38
CA SER A 104 -4.63 8.36 8.70
C SER A 104 -5.05 7.84 7.33
N GLY A 105 -6.31 7.44 7.15
CA GLY A 105 -6.88 7.12 5.85
C GLY A 105 -6.95 8.35 4.94
N ALA A 106 -7.43 9.48 5.46
CA ALA A 106 -7.47 10.76 4.75
C ALA A 106 -6.09 11.22 4.26
N ALA A 107 -5.06 11.08 5.11
CA ALA A 107 -3.69 11.41 4.72
C ALA A 107 -3.17 10.54 3.56
N VAL A 108 -3.49 9.24 3.55
CA VAL A 108 -3.12 8.35 2.44
C VAL A 108 -3.93 8.68 1.18
N ALA A 109 -5.22 9.00 1.35
CA ALA A 109 -6.07 9.45 0.24
C ALA A 109 -5.48 10.69 -0.45
N ALA A 110 -5.11 11.70 0.35
CA ALA A 110 -4.49 12.93 -0.16
C ALA A 110 -3.11 12.71 -0.78
N LEU A 111 -2.40 11.62 -0.43
CA LEU A 111 -1.11 11.29 -1.02
C LEU A 111 -1.26 10.55 -2.35
N LEU A 112 -2.23 9.64 -2.45
CA LEU A 112 -2.33 8.69 -3.58
C LEU A 112 -3.42 9.03 -4.58
N PHE A 113 -4.51 9.67 -4.16
CA PHE A 113 -5.66 9.96 -5.02
C PHE A 113 -5.71 11.40 -5.51
N ASP A 114 -4.70 12.20 -5.20
CA ASP A 114 -4.76 13.61 -5.52
C ASP A 114 -4.48 13.86 -7.00
N SER A 115 -5.43 14.56 -7.62
CA SER A 115 -5.38 15.02 -9.03
C SER A 115 -4.44 16.21 -9.20
N ASN A 116 -3.76 16.63 -8.12
CA ASN A 116 -2.85 17.77 -8.08
C ASN A 116 -1.36 17.36 -8.20
N ASP A 117 -1.05 16.09 -8.43
CA ASP A 117 0.32 15.68 -8.74
C ASP A 117 0.72 16.18 -10.13
N VAL A 118 1.64 17.15 -10.17
CA VAL A 118 2.13 17.85 -11.37
C VAL A 118 2.75 16.93 -12.43
N ASN A 119 3.10 15.68 -12.06
CA ASN A 119 3.71 14.69 -12.96
C ASN A 119 2.81 13.50 -13.28
N MET A 120 1.58 13.45 -12.75
CA MET A 120 0.58 12.51 -13.21
C MET A 120 -0.26 13.21 -14.26
N GLY A 121 0.15 13.08 -15.53
CA GLY A 121 -0.81 13.25 -16.62
C GLY A 121 -2.06 12.46 -16.26
N ASN A 122 -3.23 13.06 -16.47
CA ASN A 122 -4.55 12.71 -15.94
C ASN A 122 -5.02 11.23 -15.98
N ASP A 123 -4.20 10.26 -16.39
CA ASP A 123 -4.64 8.93 -16.81
C ASP A 123 -4.29 7.78 -15.85
N VAL A 124 -3.24 7.86 -15.01
CA VAL A 124 -2.82 6.65 -14.23
C VAL A 124 -3.74 6.33 -13.05
N PHE A 125 -4.17 7.36 -12.30
CA PHE A 125 -5.12 7.17 -11.19
C PHE A 125 -6.59 7.33 -11.63
N SER A 126 -6.86 8.00 -12.76
CA SER A 126 -8.22 8.07 -13.31
C SER A 126 -8.67 6.74 -13.90
N GLU A 127 -7.77 5.93 -14.47
CA GLU A 127 -8.09 4.55 -14.88
C GLU A 127 -8.48 3.65 -13.69
N MET A 128 -7.96 3.92 -12.49
CA MET A 128 -8.48 3.27 -11.28
C MET A 128 -9.95 3.64 -11.02
N ILE A 129 -10.44 4.80 -11.46
CA ILE A 129 -11.80 5.29 -11.16
C ILE A 129 -12.86 4.67 -12.10
N GLU A 130 -12.52 4.28 -13.33
CA GLU A 130 -13.50 3.84 -14.34
C GLU A 130 -13.60 2.32 -14.58
N GLY A 131 -12.75 1.51 -13.96
CA GLY A 131 -12.70 0.05 -14.12
C GLY A 131 -13.81 -0.74 -13.41
N SER A 132 -15.09 -0.37 -13.54
CA SER A 132 -16.26 -1.18 -13.13
C SER A 132 -17.53 -0.70 -13.84
N SER A 133 -17.55 -0.79 -15.18
CA SER A 133 -18.81 -0.76 -15.93
C SER A 133 -18.81 -1.87 -16.97
N THR A 134 -19.80 -2.75 -16.80
CA THR A 134 -20.23 -3.83 -17.67
C THR A 134 -20.14 -3.45 -19.15
N LYS A 135 -19.32 -4.19 -19.91
CA LYS A 135 -19.52 -4.33 -21.35
C LYS A 135 -19.82 -5.79 -21.66
N ASP A 136 -21.11 -6.08 -21.66
CA ASP A 136 -21.67 -7.13 -22.51
C ASP A 136 -21.23 -6.86 -23.96
N ASN A 137 -20.71 -7.87 -24.65
CA ASN A 137 -20.97 -8.04 -26.08
C ASN A 137 -20.79 -9.49 -26.51
N ARG A 138 -21.89 -10.03 -27.03
CA ARG A 138 -22.02 -11.32 -27.71
C ARG A 138 -21.43 -11.27 -29.13
N SER A 139 -21.00 -12.44 -29.59
CA SER A 139 -20.93 -12.96 -31.00
C SER A 139 -19.91 -12.28 -31.94
N HIS A 140 -19.07 -12.96 -32.73
CA HIS A 140 -19.35 -14.04 -33.69
C HIS A 140 -18.05 -14.76 -34.21
N SER A 141 -18.07 -16.11 -34.25
CA SER A 141 -17.57 -17.12 -35.25
C SER A 141 -16.28 -17.00 -36.13
N ASN A 142 -15.56 -18.15 -36.17
CA ASN A 142 -14.88 -18.88 -37.29
C ASN A 142 -13.56 -18.31 -37.89
N GLU A 143 -12.54 -19.04 -38.38
CA GLU A 143 -12.24 -20.48 -38.60
C GLU A 143 -10.72 -20.67 -38.93
N SER A 144 -10.24 -21.90 -38.72
CA SER A 144 -8.99 -22.61 -39.11
C SER A 144 -7.91 -22.04 -40.05
N ASN A 145 -6.61 -22.32 -39.76
CA ASN A 145 -5.77 -23.35 -40.45
C ASN A 145 -4.29 -23.40 -39.94
N ASN A 146 -3.75 -24.63 -39.81
CA ASN A 146 -2.34 -25.00 -39.48
C ASN A 146 -1.47 -25.08 -40.77
N PRO A 147 -0.09 -25.26 -40.79
CA PRO A 147 0.77 -25.98 -39.82
C PRO A 147 2.23 -25.46 -39.54
N VAL A 148 2.84 -26.08 -38.52
CA VAL A 148 4.23 -26.18 -37.95
C VAL A 148 5.37 -26.51 -38.98
N PRO A 149 6.73 -26.39 -38.79
CA PRO A 149 7.59 -26.22 -37.56
C PRO A 149 8.88 -25.33 -37.63
N LYS A 150 9.47 -25.05 -36.45
CA LYS A 150 10.89 -25.24 -36.00
C LYS A 150 11.42 -24.05 -35.19
N GLY A 151 12.08 -24.37 -34.08
CA GLY A 151 12.30 -23.48 -32.95
C GLY A 151 13.40 -22.44 -33.11
N GLU A 152 13.23 -21.34 -32.38
CA GLU A 152 14.28 -20.46 -31.90
C GLU A 152 13.72 -19.61 -30.74
N ILE A 153 14.61 -19.37 -29.77
CA ILE A 153 14.57 -18.49 -28.58
C ILE A 153 13.30 -17.64 -28.38
N VAL A 154 12.57 -17.89 -27.30
CA VAL A 154 11.43 -17.07 -26.87
C VAL A 154 11.95 -15.83 -26.15
N GLU A 155 12.19 -14.74 -26.87
CA GLU A 155 12.08 -13.41 -26.28
C GLU A 155 10.59 -13.16 -26.05
N ALA A 156 10.22 -12.81 -24.81
CA ALA A 156 8.83 -12.53 -24.48
C ALA A 156 8.34 -11.35 -25.34
N GLU A 157 7.36 -11.62 -26.22
CA GLU A 157 6.66 -10.58 -26.97
C GLU A 157 6.04 -9.59 -25.98
N VAL A 158 6.58 -8.38 -25.95
CA VAL A 158 5.99 -7.24 -25.25
C VAL A 158 4.85 -6.73 -26.13
N ASP A 159 3.61 -6.87 -25.64
CA ASP A 159 2.42 -6.31 -26.28
C ASP A 159 2.60 -4.79 -26.46
N PRO A 160 2.64 -4.26 -27.70
CA PRO A 160 2.91 -2.86 -27.98
C PRO A 160 1.77 -1.91 -27.56
N ASN A 161 0.64 -2.43 -27.07
CA ASN A 161 -0.48 -1.63 -26.57
C ASN A 161 -0.58 -1.53 -25.04
N HIS A 162 0.36 -2.09 -24.28
CA HIS A 162 0.37 -1.93 -22.83
C HIS A 162 1.19 -0.70 -22.42
N ASN A 163 0.51 0.35 -21.95
CA ASN A 163 1.14 1.49 -21.31
C ASN A 163 2.04 0.96 -20.18
N PRO A 164 3.35 1.30 -20.11
CA PRO A 164 4.24 0.69 -19.13
C PRO A 164 3.73 1.00 -17.73
N VAL A 165 3.31 -0.03 -17.00
CA VAL A 165 2.77 0.13 -15.64
C VAL A 165 3.86 0.73 -14.77
N LYS A 166 3.65 1.98 -14.36
CA LYS A 166 4.63 2.77 -13.62
C LYS A 166 4.76 2.22 -12.20
N SER A 167 5.94 1.76 -11.82
CA SER A 167 6.23 1.41 -10.43
C SER A 167 6.32 2.67 -9.57
N MET A 168 5.84 2.59 -8.33
CA MET A 168 5.82 3.73 -7.42
C MET A 168 6.83 3.52 -6.28
N ARG A 169 7.48 4.59 -5.84
CA ARG A 169 8.30 4.59 -4.62
C ARG A 169 7.77 5.64 -3.66
N VAL A 170 7.30 5.20 -2.50
CA VAL A 170 6.71 6.06 -1.47
C VAL A 170 7.57 6.05 -0.21
N LEU A 171 7.89 7.23 0.30
CA LEU A 171 8.66 7.40 1.54
C LEU A 171 7.76 7.96 2.65
N ASP A 172 7.71 7.27 3.78
CA ASP A 172 7.02 7.69 5.01
C ASP A 172 8.06 7.98 6.10
N LEU A 173 8.23 9.25 6.43
CA LEU A 173 9.12 9.71 7.51
C LEU A 173 8.35 9.74 8.84
N CYS A 174 8.96 9.24 9.91
CA CYS A 174 8.32 8.99 11.21
C CYS A 174 7.16 7.97 11.12
N CYS A 175 7.38 6.88 10.38
CA CYS A 175 6.34 5.96 9.92
C CYS A 175 5.63 5.13 11.00
N SER A 176 6.16 5.08 12.23
CA SER A 176 5.60 4.23 13.29
C SER A 176 4.22 4.76 13.75
N PRO A 177 3.19 3.90 13.89
CA PRO A 177 3.28 2.44 14.06
C PRO A 177 3.17 1.60 12.78
N GLY A 178 3.17 2.17 11.57
CA GLY A 178 3.21 1.42 10.30
C GLY A 178 1.86 1.07 9.68
N LEU A 179 0.74 1.54 10.23
CA LEU A 179 -0.59 1.32 9.62
C LEU A 179 -0.78 2.09 8.30
N LYS A 180 -0.19 3.29 8.19
CA LYS A 180 -0.15 4.05 6.93
C LYS A 180 0.66 3.30 5.88
N LEU A 181 1.84 2.79 6.23
CA LEU A 181 2.64 1.93 5.35
C LEU A 181 1.84 0.73 4.82
N CYS A 182 1.13 0.02 5.70
CA CYS A 182 0.28 -1.10 5.26
C CYS A 182 -0.83 -0.62 4.32
N THR A 183 -1.46 0.52 4.59
CA THR A 183 -2.52 1.07 3.74
C THR A 183 -1.96 1.48 2.37
N ILE A 184 -0.83 2.19 2.33
CA ILE A 184 -0.15 2.58 1.09
C ILE A 184 0.22 1.32 0.31
N ALA A 185 0.85 0.33 0.95
CA ALA A 185 1.25 -0.90 0.28
C ALA A 185 0.04 -1.69 -0.26
N ASP A 186 -1.07 -1.75 0.50
CA ASP A 186 -2.31 -2.38 0.04
C ASP A 186 -2.89 -1.67 -1.20
N MET A 187 -2.78 -0.34 -1.28
CA MET A 187 -3.23 0.44 -2.45
C MET A 187 -2.27 0.30 -3.65
N LEU A 188 -0.99 0.01 -3.38
CA LEU A 188 0.04 -0.15 -4.41
C LEU A 188 0.23 -1.59 -4.88
N ASP A 189 -0.52 -2.56 -4.33
CA ASP A 189 -0.45 -3.97 -4.73
C ASP A 189 -0.87 -4.19 -6.21
N GLU A 190 -1.56 -3.23 -6.83
CA GLU A 190 -1.89 -3.25 -8.26
C GLU A 190 -0.73 -2.79 -9.17
N PHE A 191 0.30 -2.15 -8.60
CA PHE A 191 1.44 -1.62 -9.35
C PHE A 191 2.70 -2.47 -9.10
N PRO A 192 3.14 -3.27 -10.08
CA PRO A 192 4.28 -4.16 -9.92
C PRO A 192 5.55 -3.38 -9.57
N SER A 193 6.41 -4.00 -8.76
CA SER A 193 7.69 -3.43 -8.31
C SER A 193 7.57 -2.12 -7.51
N SER A 194 6.39 -1.79 -6.99
CA SER A 194 6.22 -0.64 -6.11
C SER A 194 6.89 -0.88 -4.76
N THR A 195 7.51 0.16 -4.20
CA THR A 195 8.23 0.12 -2.93
C THR A 195 7.69 1.17 -1.97
N VAL A 196 7.42 0.78 -0.73
CA VAL A 196 7.08 1.65 0.39
C VAL A 196 8.21 1.61 1.41
N VAL A 197 8.84 2.75 1.64
CA VAL A 197 9.96 2.91 2.57
C VAL A 197 9.47 3.62 3.83
N GLY A 198 9.61 2.97 4.97
CA GLY A 198 9.33 3.57 6.27
C GLY A 198 10.60 3.90 7.03
N VAL A 199 10.70 5.13 7.54
CA VAL A 199 11.84 5.59 8.36
C VAL A 199 11.33 6.12 9.71
N ASP A 200 11.97 5.73 10.80
CA ASP A 200 11.76 6.35 12.11
C ASP A 200 13.07 6.31 12.91
N ILE A 201 13.32 7.31 13.75
CA ILE A 201 14.55 7.39 14.54
C ILE A 201 14.53 6.45 15.75
N SER A 202 13.35 6.03 16.20
CA SER A 202 13.20 5.26 17.44
C SER A 202 13.15 3.76 17.19
N GLU A 203 14.15 3.03 17.71
CA GLU A 203 14.20 1.56 17.63
C GLU A 203 12.97 0.88 18.23
N SER A 204 12.46 1.41 19.35
CA SER A 204 11.28 0.85 20.02
C SER A 204 10.02 1.03 19.18
N ARG A 205 9.82 2.22 18.61
CA ARG A 205 8.74 2.53 17.67
C ARG A 205 8.85 1.69 16.40
N MET A 206 10.07 1.46 15.92
CA MET A 206 10.31 0.60 14.77
C MET A 206 10.04 -0.87 15.03
N SER A 207 10.28 -1.36 16.25
CA SER A 207 9.89 -2.72 16.63
C SER A 207 8.37 -2.91 16.57
N VAL A 208 7.59 -1.90 16.96
CA VAL A 208 6.13 -1.91 16.82
C VAL A 208 5.74 -1.89 15.35
N CYS A 209 6.33 -0.98 14.57
CA CYS A 209 6.11 -0.87 13.13
C CYS A 209 6.35 -2.19 12.39
N LYS A 210 7.50 -2.82 12.64
CA LYS A 210 7.84 -4.14 12.11
C LYS A 210 6.80 -5.20 12.51
N SER A 211 6.32 -5.19 13.74
CA SER A 211 5.31 -6.15 14.21
C SER A 211 3.96 -5.97 13.51
N ILE A 212 3.54 -4.73 13.27
CA ILE A 212 2.32 -4.42 12.50
C ILE A 212 2.47 -4.92 11.06
N VAL A 213 3.56 -4.56 10.37
CA VAL A 213 3.82 -5.01 9.00
C VAL A 213 3.88 -6.54 8.93
N GLN A 214 4.55 -7.19 9.88
CA GLN A 214 4.62 -8.65 9.95
C GLN A 214 3.24 -9.29 10.08
N LYS A 215 2.36 -8.77 10.94
CA LYS A 215 1.00 -9.27 11.09
C LYS A 215 0.21 -9.14 9.78
N TYR A 216 0.17 -7.96 9.18
CA TYR A 216 -0.77 -7.70 8.09
C TYR A 216 -0.24 -7.99 6.68
N ARG A 217 1.08 -8.18 6.51
CA ARG A 217 1.69 -8.39 5.19
C ARG A 217 2.46 -9.70 5.07
N ILE A 218 2.91 -10.30 6.17
CA ILE A 218 3.81 -11.47 6.14
C ILE A 218 3.17 -12.73 6.72
N ASP A 219 2.50 -12.59 7.86
CA ASP A 219 1.98 -13.72 8.62
C ASP A 219 0.86 -14.44 7.88
N LYS A 220 1.05 -15.72 7.56
CA LYS A 220 0.11 -16.52 6.75
C LYS A 220 -1.32 -16.56 7.29
N GLU A 221 -1.48 -16.53 8.62
CA GLU A 221 -2.80 -16.61 9.26
C GLU A 221 -3.53 -15.27 9.27
N THR A 222 -2.79 -14.15 9.22
CA THR A 222 -3.34 -12.81 9.43
C THR A 222 -3.17 -11.83 8.27
N SER A 223 -2.35 -12.14 7.26
CA SER A 223 -2.10 -11.29 6.11
C SER A 223 -3.17 -11.37 5.01
N GLY A 224 -3.98 -12.44 5.01
CA GLY A 224 -4.95 -12.73 3.94
C GLY A 224 -4.36 -13.48 2.74
N LEU A 225 -3.05 -13.76 2.72
CA LEU A 225 -2.37 -14.42 1.59
C LEU A 225 -2.76 -15.89 1.38
N SER A 226 -3.44 -16.52 2.34
CA SER A 226 -3.69 -17.98 2.35
C SER A 226 -5.05 -18.40 1.79
N HIS A 227 -5.92 -17.46 1.40
CA HIS A 227 -7.34 -17.75 1.17
C HIS A 227 -7.76 -17.93 -0.29
N ASP A 228 -6.87 -17.71 -1.26
CA ASP A 228 -7.18 -17.97 -2.67
C ASP A 228 -5.97 -18.52 -3.43
N LYS A 229 -6.08 -19.80 -3.78
CA LYS A 229 -5.65 -20.45 -5.03
C LYS A 229 -5.40 -21.93 -4.74
N GLY A 230 -6.45 -22.73 -4.96
CA GLY A 230 -6.25 -24.09 -5.38
C GLY A 230 -5.38 -24.10 -6.64
N ASP A 231 -4.32 -24.89 -6.61
CA ASP A 231 -3.76 -25.60 -7.75
C ASP A 231 -3.52 -24.76 -9.04
N GLN A 232 -2.41 -24.03 -9.07
CA GLN A 232 -1.37 -24.15 -10.11
C GLN A 232 -0.24 -23.16 -9.84
N GLY A 233 0.99 -23.67 -9.90
CA GLY A 233 2.21 -22.96 -9.50
C GLY A 233 2.49 -21.73 -10.35
N THR A 234 2.33 -20.56 -9.75
CA THR A 234 3.21 -19.38 -9.88
C THR A 234 2.84 -18.47 -8.72
N VAL A 235 3.71 -18.41 -7.71
CA VAL A 235 3.57 -17.50 -6.57
C VAL A 235 3.71 -16.09 -7.14
N SER A 236 2.60 -15.37 -7.25
CA SER A 236 2.67 -13.97 -7.67
C SER A 236 3.24 -13.17 -6.49
N THR A 237 4.55 -12.95 -6.53
CA THR A 237 5.31 -12.04 -5.67
C THR A 237 4.99 -10.57 -5.96
N GLY A 238 3.75 -10.27 -6.40
CA GLY A 238 3.38 -9.01 -7.05
C GLY A 238 2.93 -7.88 -6.12
N GLY A 239 2.99 -8.08 -4.79
CA GLY A 239 2.60 -7.04 -3.84
C GLY A 239 3.68 -5.97 -3.67
N ALA A 240 3.28 -4.78 -3.22
CA ALA A 240 4.23 -3.70 -2.93
C ALA A 240 5.21 -4.10 -1.81
N LEU A 241 6.50 -3.90 -2.08
CA LEU A 241 7.62 -4.15 -1.19
C LEU A 241 7.63 -3.13 -0.05
N ILE A 242 7.76 -3.57 1.20
CA ILE A 242 7.93 -2.69 2.36
C ILE A 242 9.36 -2.84 2.91
N ARG A 243 10.10 -1.73 2.96
CA ARG A 243 11.41 -1.64 3.62
C ARG A 243 11.35 -0.69 4.80
N LEU A 244 11.96 -1.08 5.92
CA LEU A 244 11.98 -0.26 7.12
C LEU A 244 13.42 0.06 7.54
N PHE A 245 13.66 1.34 7.84
CA PHE A 245 14.93 1.87 8.29
C PHE A 245 14.76 2.52 9.67
N CYS A 246 15.74 2.28 10.55
CA CYS A 246 15.81 2.96 11.84
C CYS A 246 16.88 4.05 11.77
N GLU A 247 16.52 5.24 11.30
CA GLU A 247 17.44 6.33 11.00
C GLU A 247 16.85 7.71 11.28
N ASP A 248 17.73 8.71 11.31
CA ASP A 248 17.34 10.13 11.37
C ASP A 248 16.74 10.56 10.03
N GLY A 249 15.42 10.76 10.00
CA GLY A 249 14.68 11.15 8.81
C GLY A 249 15.14 12.48 8.18
N THR A 250 15.86 13.34 8.93
CA THR A 250 16.44 14.59 8.39
C THR A 250 17.69 14.35 7.54
N LYS A 251 18.31 13.16 7.66
CA LYS A 251 19.54 12.77 6.96
C LYS A 251 19.36 11.57 6.05
N PHE A 252 18.18 10.95 6.07
CA PHE A 252 17.87 9.79 5.27
C PHE A 252 18.04 10.12 3.77
N GLY A 253 18.82 9.29 3.06
CA GLY A 253 19.14 9.51 1.64
C GLY A 253 20.31 10.46 1.36
N LEU A 254 20.83 11.20 2.35
CA LEU A 254 22.05 12.03 2.18
C LEU A 254 23.34 11.22 2.26
N GLN A 255 23.26 10.02 2.83
CA GLN A 255 24.33 9.03 2.91
C GLN A 255 23.70 7.66 2.65
N PRO A 256 24.51 6.67 2.22
CA PRO A 256 24.04 5.30 2.11
C PRO A 256 23.39 4.87 3.43
N PRO A 257 22.15 4.35 3.40
CA PRO A 257 21.46 3.95 4.61
C PRO A 257 22.21 2.80 5.27
N ASN A 258 22.38 2.91 6.57
CA ASN A 258 23.19 1.99 7.37
C ASN A 258 22.34 1.04 8.21
N GLN A 259 21.03 1.28 8.34
CA GLN A 259 20.17 0.56 9.28
C GLN A 259 18.84 0.10 8.69
N LEU A 260 18.90 -0.70 7.61
CA LEU A 260 17.76 -1.53 7.18
C LEU A 260 17.48 -2.60 8.23
N ILE A 261 16.26 -2.59 8.77
CA ILE A 261 15.84 -3.48 9.87
C ILE A 261 14.72 -4.44 9.48
N PHE A 262 14.12 -4.25 8.31
CA PHE A 262 13.10 -5.11 7.75
C PHE A 262 12.97 -4.91 6.25
N ASP A 263 12.75 -6.01 5.54
CA ASP A 263 12.40 -6.06 4.12
C ASP A 263 11.32 -7.14 3.97
N SER A 264 10.17 -6.80 3.36
CA SER A 264 9.02 -7.70 3.31
C SER A 264 9.25 -8.94 2.46
N ASP A 265 9.97 -8.83 1.34
CA ASP A 265 10.23 -9.96 0.45
C ASP A 265 11.16 -10.95 1.14
N ALA A 266 12.21 -10.40 1.75
CA ALA A 266 13.12 -11.17 2.58
C ALA A 266 12.33 -11.90 3.70
N ALA A 267 11.40 -11.22 4.37
CA ALA A 267 10.59 -11.79 5.43
C ALA A 267 9.59 -12.86 4.94
N LEU A 268 8.99 -12.68 3.76
CA LEU A 268 8.10 -13.66 3.13
C LEU A 268 8.85 -14.96 2.83
N LEU A 269 10.01 -14.88 2.18
CA LEU A 269 10.88 -16.02 1.89
C LEU A 269 11.28 -16.80 3.18
N GLU A 270 11.56 -16.09 4.27
CA GLU A 270 11.87 -16.74 5.55
C GLU A 270 10.64 -17.44 6.14
N SER A 271 9.46 -16.84 6.03
CA SER A 271 8.20 -17.39 6.53
C SER A 271 7.74 -18.66 5.80
N GLU A 272 8.21 -18.87 4.58
CA GLU A 272 7.98 -20.09 3.80
C GLU A 272 8.91 -21.23 4.26
N SER A 273 10.17 -20.91 4.50
CA SER A 273 11.19 -21.88 4.91
C SER A 273 11.06 -22.31 6.38
N SER A 274 10.52 -21.45 7.24
CA SER A 274 10.44 -21.68 8.68
C SER A 274 9.03 -22.16 9.06
N GLY A 275 8.93 -23.38 9.59
CA GLY A 275 7.67 -23.89 10.18
C GLY A 275 7.18 -23.06 11.38
N LYS A 276 6.13 -23.55 12.07
CA LYS A 276 5.47 -22.84 13.20
C LYS A 276 6.49 -22.15 14.13
N ARG A 277 6.38 -20.82 14.22
CA ARG A 277 7.37 -19.89 14.79
C ARG A 277 7.93 -20.34 16.14
N LYS A 278 9.22 -20.71 16.14
CA LYS A 278 10.04 -20.71 17.36
C LYS A 278 10.61 -19.31 17.55
N ARG A 279 10.60 -18.77 18.79
CA ARG A 279 11.24 -17.49 19.12
C ARG A 279 12.64 -17.45 18.49
N MET A 280 12.90 -16.46 17.63
CA MET A 280 14.19 -16.34 16.94
C MET A 280 15.31 -16.34 17.99
N ASN A 281 16.17 -17.34 17.90
CA ASN A 281 17.36 -17.42 18.74
C ASN A 281 18.40 -16.38 18.28
N LYS A 282 19.46 -16.22 19.08
CA LYS A 282 20.53 -15.26 18.81
C LYS A 282 21.16 -15.45 17.42
N SER A 283 21.35 -16.71 16.98
CA SER A 283 21.95 -17.00 15.67
C SER A 283 21.02 -16.66 14.51
N ALA A 284 19.71 -16.91 14.62
CA ALA A 284 18.71 -16.49 13.63
C ALA A 284 18.70 -14.97 13.45
N ARG A 285 18.72 -14.20 14.55
CA ARG A 285 18.81 -12.73 14.48
C ARG A 285 20.09 -12.25 13.81
N ALA A 286 21.22 -12.92 14.08
CA ALA A 286 22.49 -12.59 13.45
C ALA A 286 22.49 -12.87 11.93
N ARG A 287 21.87 -13.98 11.49
CA ARG A 287 21.68 -14.30 10.07
C ARG A 287 20.79 -13.28 9.37
N GLU A 288 19.66 -12.93 9.98
CA GLU A 288 18.76 -11.91 9.43
C GLU A 288 19.47 -10.55 9.30
N LYS A 289 20.20 -10.12 10.35
CA LYS A 289 21.00 -8.89 10.29
C LYS A 289 22.08 -8.93 9.20
N LYS A 290 22.69 -10.11 8.96
CA LYS A 290 23.67 -10.29 7.87
C LYS A 290 22.99 -10.14 6.51
N ARG A 291 21.85 -10.80 6.29
CA ARG A 291 21.09 -10.72 5.04
C ARG A 291 20.62 -9.30 4.72
N LEU A 292 20.08 -8.58 5.70
CA LEU A 292 19.65 -7.20 5.49
C LEU A 292 20.81 -6.27 5.09
N ARG A 293 22.02 -6.50 5.61
CA ARG A 293 23.22 -5.78 5.17
C ARG A 293 23.65 -6.15 3.76
N GLU A 294 23.51 -7.41 3.37
CA GLU A 294 23.79 -7.85 2.01
C GLU A 294 22.84 -7.17 1.01
N LEU A 295 21.53 -7.11 1.33
CA LEU A 295 20.55 -6.38 0.53
C LEU A 295 20.93 -4.90 0.35
N LEU A 296 21.28 -4.22 1.44
CA LEU A 296 21.76 -2.83 1.37
C LEU A 296 23.01 -2.69 0.51
N SER A 297 23.94 -3.64 0.59
CA SER A 297 25.17 -3.58 -0.21
C SER A 297 24.90 -3.75 -1.70
N VAL A 298 23.86 -4.49 -2.07
CA VAL A 298 23.40 -4.63 -3.46
C VAL A 298 22.77 -3.33 -3.93
N ASP A 299 21.85 -2.73 -3.14
CA ASP A 299 21.22 -1.45 -3.48
C ASP A 299 22.26 -0.34 -3.73
N ILE A 300 23.27 -0.24 -2.85
CA ILE A 300 24.35 0.76 -3.01
C ILE A 300 25.18 0.51 -4.29
N GLN A 301 25.34 -0.74 -4.71
CA GLN A 301 26.05 -1.07 -5.94
C GLN A 301 25.22 -0.79 -7.19
N THR A 302 23.91 -1.05 -7.15
CA THR A 302 23.00 -0.73 -8.27
C THR A 302 22.92 0.77 -8.49
N ASP A 303 22.74 1.56 -7.42
CA ASP A 303 22.65 3.01 -7.50
C ASP A 303 23.94 3.64 -8.09
N LYS A 304 25.11 3.10 -7.72
CA LYS A 304 26.39 3.53 -8.30
C LYS A 304 26.50 3.24 -9.78
N ARG A 305 26.03 2.07 -10.23
CA ARG A 305 26.07 1.68 -11.65
C ARG A 305 25.13 2.56 -12.48
N GLU A 306 23.92 2.81 -11.98
CA GLU A 306 22.94 3.69 -12.64
C GLU A 306 23.44 5.13 -12.71
N GLY A 307 24.01 5.66 -11.62
CA GLY A 307 24.63 7.00 -11.61
C GLY A 307 25.75 7.14 -12.64
N THR A 308 26.65 6.14 -12.74
CA THR A 308 27.71 6.16 -13.76
C THR A 308 27.20 5.99 -15.20
N ALA A 309 26.06 5.31 -15.41
CA ALA A 309 25.47 5.17 -16.73
C ALA A 309 24.81 6.48 -17.21
N LEU A 310 24.17 7.22 -16.30
CA LEU A 310 23.58 8.53 -16.57
C LEU A 310 24.66 9.59 -16.86
N GLU A 311 25.74 9.66 -16.07
CA GLU A 311 26.87 10.57 -16.31
C GLU A 311 27.59 10.30 -17.65
N ASN A 312 27.69 9.03 -18.06
CA ASN A 312 28.24 8.66 -19.37
C ASN A 312 27.28 8.96 -20.55
N SER A 313 25.97 9.09 -20.29
CA SER A 313 24.98 9.46 -21.30
C SER A 313 24.88 10.98 -21.52
N GLU A 314 25.05 11.78 -20.47
CA GLU A 314 25.03 13.26 -20.58
C GLU A 314 26.29 13.80 -21.25
N SER A 315 27.43 13.13 -21.08
CA SER A 315 28.72 13.50 -21.68
C SER A 315 28.83 13.23 -23.19
N GLN A 316 27.80 12.65 -23.83
CA GLN A 316 27.72 12.48 -25.29
C GLN A 316 26.83 13.50 -26.01
N SER A 317 26.21 14.46 -25.31
CA SER A 317 25.49 15.57 -25.95
C SER A 317 26.44 16.75 -26.25
N LYS A 318 27.17 16.66 -27.39
CA LYS A 318 27.97 17.79 -27.91
C LYS A 318 27.03 18.97 -28.30
N PRO A 319 27.40 20.23 -28.02
CA PRO A 319 26.63 21.37 -28.47
C PRO A 319 26.78 21.54 -30.00
N LEU A 320 25.64 21.75 -30.67
CA LEU A 320 25.58 22.22 -32.06
C LEU A 320 26.41 23.50 -32.21
N GLY A 321 27.33 23.49 -33.18
CA GLY A 321 28.30 24.56 -33.40
C GLY A 321 27.64 25.90 -33.72
N ASN A 322 28.07 26.95 -33.00
CA ASN A 322 27.79 28.33 -33.38
C ASN A 322 28.58 28.69 -34.64
N VAL A 323 27.84 29.09 -35.67
CA VAL A 323 28.36 29.72 -36.89
C VAL A 323 28.98 31.06 -36.51
N ALA A 324 30.30 31.21 -36.73
CA ALA A 324 31.01 32.46 -36.59
C ALA A 324 30.69 33.38 -37.78
N THR A 325 30.06 34.52 -37.52
CA THR A 325 30.03 35.66 -38.44
C THR A 325 31.34 36.44 -38.32
N SER A 326 32.14 36.40 -39.39
CA SER A 326 33.32 37.24 -39.55
C SER A 326 32.92 38.68 -39.90
N ALA A 327 33.34 39.63 -39.08
CA ALA A 327 33.42 41.03 -39.45
C ALA A 327 34.74 41.60 -38.92
N SER A 328 35.61 42.05 -39.82
CA SER A 328 36.51 43.19 -39.61
C SER A 328 37.14 43.58 -40.95
N ILE A 329 36.90 44.85 -41.32
CA ILE A 329 37.75 45.82 -42.03
C ILE A 329 38.52 45.32 -43.27
#